data_AF-A0A1F8M5F8-F1
#
_entry.id   AF-A0A1F8M5F8-F1
#
_cell.length_a   1.000
_cell.length_b   1.000
_cell.length_c   1.000
_cell.angle_alpha   90.00
_cell.angle_beta   90.00
_cell.angle_gamma   90.00
#
_symmetry.space_group_name_H-M   'P 1'
#
loop_
_entity.id
_entity.type
_entity.pdbx_description
1 polymer ?
#
loop_
_entity_poly.entity_id
_entity_poly.type
_entity_poly.pdbx_seq_one_letter_code
_entity_poly.pdbx_strand_id
1 'polypeptide(L)'
;MGLLPFCASTIFESDTITKYPRLRELIALFKERYPEVLAQVAPTAEGYIGYARRRFLSPLSQKRLERVLGYLLDEIEFLSPHGIRSLSRYHQSHPFVFNISDQDYDVSYLPAESNTGMFGGNSNWRGPVWMPVNALIVRGLLNLYSFYGMTLPSSVPQAPVTA
;
A
#
# COMPACT_ATOMS: atom_id res chain seq x y z
N MET A 1 -3.68 4.28 -8.51
CA MET A 1 -2.53 3.38 -8.73
C MET A 1 -1.39 3.82 -7.80
N GLY A 2 -0.99 3.00 -6.83
CA GLY A 2 0.03 3.37 -5.83
C GLY A 2 -0.14 2.70 -4.46
N LEU A 3 -1.24 1.97 -4.23
CA LEU A 3 -1.54 1.37 -2.93
C LEU A 3 -0.88 -0.01 -2.73
N LEU A 4 -0.64 -0.78 -3.79
CA LEU A 4 -0.12 -2.16 -3.68
C LEU A 4 1.25 -2.36 -3.01
N PRO A 5 2.19 -1.39 -2.97
CA PRO A 5 3.50 -1.64 -2.37
C PRO A 5 3.45 -2.09 -0.90
N PHE A 6 2.42 -1.74 -0.11
CA PHE A 6 2.35 -2.23 1.28
C PHE A 6 2.08 -3.75 1.36
N CYS A 7 1.46 -4.34 0.32
CA CYS A 7 1.25 -5.77 0.21
C CYS A 7 2.57 -6.52 -0.02
N ALA A 8 3.59 -5.85 -0.59
CA ALA A 8 4.93 -6.39 -0.80
C ALA A 8 5.78 -6.27 0.47
N SER A 9 5.27 -6.78 1.60
CA SER A 9 5.93 -6.69 2.89
C SER A 9 6.10 -8.05 3.55
N THR A 10 7.14 -8.20 4.38
CA THR A 10 7.50 -9.48 5.00
C THR A 10 7.82 -9.28 6.47
N ILE A 11 7.40 -10.24 7.28
CA ILE A 11 7.64 -10.25 8.72
C ILE A 11 8.53 -11.44 9.07
N PHE A 12 9.55 -11.17 9.88
CA PHE A 12 10.45 -12.15 10.45
C PHE A 12 10.14 -12.33 11.93
N GLU A 13 10.04 -13.57 12.37
CA GLU A 13 9.91 -13.88 13.80
C GLU A 13 11.22 -13.57 14.53
N SER A 14 11.11 -13.36 15.84
CA SER A 14 12.23 -12.91 16.67
C SER A 14 13.45 -13.87 16.65
N ASP A 15 13.20 -15.16 16.46
CA ASP A 15 14.18 -16.24 16.39
C ASP A 15 14.77 -16.47 14.98
N THR A 16 14.17 -15.90 13.94
CA THR A 16 14.54 -16.15 12.54
C THR A 16 15.98 -15.70 12.26
N ILE A 17 16.40 -14.55 12.82
CA ILE A 17 17.78 -14.05 12.65
C ILE A 17 18.80 -14.96 13.34
N THR A 18 18.42 -15.57 14.47
CA THR A 18 19.28 -16.52 15.19
C THR A 18 19.41 -17.83 14.42
N LYS A 19 18.32 -18.26 13.77
CA LYS A 19 18.27 -19.50 12.98
C LYS A 19 19.03 -19.41 11.66
N TYR A 20 19.15 -18.21 11.08
CA TYR A 20 19.77 -18.00 9.76
C TYR A 20 20.90 -16.95 9.80
N PRO A 21 22.11 -17.31 10.25
CA PRO A 21 23.22 -16.37 10.44
C PRO A 21 23.69 -15.69 9.14
N ARG A 22 23.61 -16.38 7.99
CA ARG A 22 23.96 -15.80 6.69
C ARG A 22 23.00 -14.67 6.28
N LEU A 23 21.71 -14.80 6.59
CA LEU A 23 20.73 -13.74 6.34
C LEU A 23 21.06 -12.49 7.16
N ARG A 24 21.46 -12.67 8.43
CA ARG A 24 21.90 -11.57 9.30
C ARG A 24 23.07 -10.80 8.71
N GLU A 25 24.07 -11.52 8.20
CA GLU A 25 25.26 -10.95 7.57
C GLU A 25 24.90 -10.16 6.30
N LEU A 26 24.06 -10.72 5.42
CA LEU A 26 23.61 -10.04 4.21
C LEU A 26 22.82 -8.76 4.51
N ILE A 27 21.96 -8.78 5.54
CA ILE A 27 21.24 -7.59 6.00
C ILE A 27 22.23 -6.53 6.52
N ALA A 28 23.26 -6.93 7.26
CA ALA A 28 24.28 -6.00 7.77
C ALA A 28 25.10 -5.37 6.62
N LEU A 29 25.54 -6.18 5.65
CA LEU A 29 26.26 -5.70 4.47
C LEU A 29 25.40 -4.76 3.60
N PHE A 30 24.12 -5.07 3.44
CA PHE A 30 23.19 -4.21 2.71
C PHE A 30 23.01 -2.86 3.44
N LYS A 31 22.97 -2.88 4.77
CA LYS A 31 22.89 -1.67 5.60
C LYS A 31 24.07 -0.74 5.45
N GLU A 32 25.26 -1.32 5.40
CA GLU A 32 26.48 -0.56 5.21
C GLU A 32 26.59 0.01 3.78
N ARG A 33 26.16 -0.77 2.78
CA ARG A 33 26.30 -0.39 1.36
C ARG A 33 25.28 0.64 0.89
N TYR A 34 24.04 0.60 1.39
CA TYR A 34 22.92 1.42 0.88
C TYR A 34 22.12 2.11 2.00
N PRO A 35 22.75 2.95 2.84
CA PRO A 35 22.07 3.64 3.94
C PRO A 35 20.93 4.55 3.46
N GLU A 36 21.09 5.21 2.30
CA GLU A 36 20.10 6.10 1.69
C GLU A 36 18.83 5.37 1.24
N VAL A 37 18.97 4.13 0.76
CA VAL A 37 17.83 3.29 0.39
C VAL A 37 17.06 2.88 1.63
N LEU A 38 17.77 2.49 2.70
CA LEU A 38 17.14 2.08 3.95
C LEU A 38 16.32 3.17 4.62
N ALA A 39 16.75 4.43 4.53
CA ALA A 39 15.96 5.56 5.02
C ALA A 39 14.57 5.65 4.35
N GLN A 40 14.40 5.11 3.14
CA GLN A 40 13.14 5.13 2.39
C GLN A 40 12.26 3.89 2.61
N VAL A 41 12.84 2.80 3.14
CA VAL A 41 12.19 1.48 3.32
C VAL A 41 12.14 1.03 4.80
N ALA A 42 12.66 1.82 5.73
CA ALA A 42 12.61 1.55 7.16
C ALA A 42 11.18 1.73 7.69
N PRO A 43 10.57 0.72 8.33
CA PRO A 43 9.18 0.80 8.72
C PRO A 43 8.88 1.66 9.94
N THR A 44 9.85 1.95 10.82
CA THR A 44 9.68 2.89 11.94
C THR A 44 10.95 3.72 12.19
N ALA A 45 10.80 4.84 12.92
CA ALA A 45 11.91 5.69 13.34
C ALA A 45 12.84 5.04 14.38
N GLU A 46 12.30 4.11 15.17
CA GLU A 46 13.02 3.37 16.24
C GLU A 46 13.62 2.05 15.74
N GLY A 47 13.34 1.66 14.48
CA GLY A 47 14.01 0.55 13.79
C GLY A 47 13.05 -0.40 13.08
N TYR A 48 13.31 -1.70 13.21
CA TYR A 48 12.59 -2.74 12.47
C TYR A 48 11.76 -3.62 13.40
N ILE A 49 11.75 -3.39 14.71
CA ILE A 49 11.22 -4.32 15.71
C ILE A 49 9.84 -3.86 16.15
N GLY A 50 8.83 -4.71 15.98
CA GLY A 50 7.45 -4.46 16.37
C GLY A 50 6.98 -5.42 17.46
N TYR A 51 5.68 -5.67 17.49
CA TYR A 51 5.02 -6.58 18.41
C TYR A 51 5.70 -7.96 18.43
N ALA A 52 5.80 -8.57 19.63
CA ALA A 52 6.49 -9.85 19.85
C ALA A 52 7.96 -9.89 19.36
N ARG A 53 8.64 -8.73 19.30
CA ARG A 53 10.00 -8.57 18.76
C ARG A 53 10.17 -8.99 17.31
N ARG A 54 9.07 -9.04 16.55
CA ARG A 54 9.06 -9.33 15.12
C ARG A 54 9.73 -8.23 14.34
N ARG A 55 10.30 -8.58 13.19
CA ARG A 55 10.92 -7.61 12.29
C ARG A 55 10.13 -7.45 11.01
N PHE A 56 9.91 -6.22 10.56
CA PHE A 56 9.13 -5.95 9.36
C PHE A 56 10.00 -5.35 8.26
N LEU A 57 9.89 -5.89 7.05
CA LEU A 57 10.54 -5.36 5.86
C LEU A 57 9.47 -4.95 4.87
N SER A 58 9.52 -3.69 4.44
CA SER A 58 8.53 -3.09 3.55
C SER A 58 9.22 -2.09 2.63
N PRO A 59 8.82 -1.95 1.36
CA PRO A 59 9.29 -0.87 0.50
C PRO A 59 8.77 0.51 0.93
N LEU A 60 7.83 0.55 1.88
CA LEU A 60 7.25 1.79 2.39
C LEU A 60 7.82 2.12 3.78
N SER A 61 8.37 3.32 3.89
CA SER A 61 8.56 3.99 5.20
C SER A 61 7.24 4.15 5.96
N GLN A 62 7.31 4.34 7.29
CA GLN A 62 6.14 4.64 8.13
C GLN A 62 5.25 5.75 7.54
N LYS A 63 5.84 6.91 7.22
CA LYS A 63 5.12 8.08 6.69
C LYS A 63 4.40 7.78 5.37
N ARG A 64 5.01 6.97 4.50
CA ARG A 64 4.39 6.54 3.24
C ARG A 64 3.26 5.55 3.49
N LEU A 65 3.45 4.62 4.43
CA LEU A 65 2.41 3.67 4.81
C LEU A 65 1.18 4.40 5.37
N GLU A 66 1.36 5.34 6.29
CA GLU A 66 0.28 6.16 6.85
C GLU A 66 -0.48 6.90 5.73
N ARG A 67 0.24 7.52 4.79
CA ARG A 67 -0.37 8.18 3.63
C ARG A 67 -1.16 7.22 2.75
N VAL A 68 -0.62 6.03 2.48
CA VAL A 68 -1.29 4.99 1.68
C VAL A 68 -2.57 4.52 2.36
N LEU A 69 -2.51 4.24 3.67
CA LEU A 69 -3.68 3.81 4.44
C LEU A 69 -4.74 4.92 4.54
N GLY A 70 -4.32 6.19 4.65
CA GLY A 70 -5.22 7.33 4.63
C GLY A 70 -6.09 7.38 3.39
N TYR A 71 -5.50 7.23 2.20
CA TYR A 71 -6.30 7.17 0.96
C TYR A 71 -7.07 5.85 0.81
N LEU A 72 -6.48 4.73 1.22
CA LEU A 72 -7.09 3.41 1.06
C LEU A 72 -8.39 3.27 1.87
N LEU A 73 -8.44 3.86 3.06
CA LEU A 73 -9.57 3.79 3.98
C LEU A 73 -10.56 4.96 3.85
N ASP A 74 -10.33 5.90 2.94
CA ASP A 74 -11.22 7.04 2.69
C ASP A 74 -12.31 6.67 1.68
N GLU A 75 -13.57 6.87 2.05
CA GLU A 75 -14.76 6.56 1.24
C GLU A 75 -14.95 7.47 0.01
N ILE A 76 -14.38 8.68 0.05
CA ILE A 76 -14.40 9.63 -1.07
C ILE A 76 -13.29 9.27 -2.08
N GLU A 77 -12.31 8.48 -1.65
CA GLU A 77 -11.18 8.06 -2.46
C GLU A 77 -11.34 6.59 -2.89
N PHE A 78 -10.81 5.64 -2.11
CA PHE A 78 -10.68 4.24 -2.53
C PHE A 78 -11.65 3.29 -1.85
N LEU A 79 -12.08 3.56 -0.61
CA LEU A 79 -12.99 2.69 0.11
C LEU A 79 -14.40 2.79 -0.48
N SER A 80 -15.07 1.66 -0.62
CA SER A 80 -16.47 1.60 -1.04
C SER A 80 -17.20 0.52 -0.25
N PRO A 81 -18.55 0.50 -0.26
CA PRO A 81 -19.33 -0.56 0.38
C PRO A 81 -19.02 -1.97 -0.12
N HIS A 82 -18.36 -2.11 -1.27
CA HIS A 82 -18.04 -3.39 -1.90
C HIS A 82 -16.53 -3.72 -1.92
N GLY A 83 -15.68 -2.86 -1.34
CA GLY A 83 -14.23 -3.01 -1.30
C GLY A 83 -13.47 -1.83 -1.88
N ILE A 84 -12.16 -2.02 -2.08
CA ILE A 84 -11.22 -1.03 -2.58
C ILE A 84 -11.32 -0.89 -4.10
N ARG A 85 -11.57 0.33 -4.57
CA ARG A 85 -11.62 0.72 -5.99
C ARG A 85 -10.24 0.63 -6.65
N SER A 86 -10.17 0.38 -7.96
CA SER A 86 -8.88 0.35 -8.69
C SER A 86 -8.30 1.76 -8.98
N LEU A 87 -9.16 2.77 -9.01
CA LEU A 87 -8.83 4.19 -9.10
C LEU A 87 -9.60 4.94 -8.01
N SER A 88 -9.01 6.01 -7.47
CA SER A 88 -9.72 6.87 -6.55
C SER A 88 -10.95 7.50 -7.22
N ARG A 89 -12.06 7.54 -6.49
CA ARG A 89 -13.27 8.24 -6.90
C ARG A 89 -13.08 9.76 -7.00
N TYR A 90 -12.06 10.33 -6.35
CA TYR A 90 -11.66 11.74 -6.53
C TYR A 90 -11.49 12.11 -8.02
N HIS A 91 -10.97 11.18 -8.82
CA HIS A 91 -10.78 11.37 -10.27
C HIS A 91 -12.07 11.36 -11.09
N GLN A 92 -13.24 11.23 -10.45
CA GLN A 92 -14.53 11.47 -11.08
C GLN A 92 -14.74 12.97 -11.35
N SER A 93 -14.34 13.84 -10.41
CA SER A 93 -14.42 15.30 -10.58
C SER A 93 -13.08 15.93 -10.98
N HIS A 94 -11.96 15.24 -10.73
CA HIS A 94 -10.61 15.73 -11.02
C HIS A 94 -9.82 14.70 -11.85
N PRO A 95 -10.15 14.51 -13.13
CA PRO A 95 -9.45 13.55 -13.97
C PRO A 95 -7.95 13.88 -14.00
N PHE A 96 -7.12 12.84 -14.00
CA PHE A 96 -5.68 13.03 -14.19
C PHE A 96 -5.43 13.35 -15.68
N VAL A 97 -4.94 14.55 -15.97
CA VAL A 97 -4.65 14.99 -17.35
C VAL A 97 -3.15 15.07 -17.55
N PHE A 98 -2.68 14.51 -18.67
CA PHE A 98 -1.31 14.55 -19.10
C PHE A 98 -1.23 15.19 -20.50
N ASN A 99 -0.52 16.31 -20.61
CA ASN A 99 -0.35 17.03 -21.85
C ASN A 99 0.95 16.61 -22.55
N ILE A 100 0.86 16.20 -23.82
CA ILE A 100 2.01 15.92 -24.69
C ILE A 100 1.74 16.54 -26.06
N SER A 101 2.67 17.36 -26.56
CA SER A 101 2.65 17.90 -27.92
C SER A 101 1.29 18.53 -28.29
N ASP A 102 0.80 19.43 -27.43
CA ASP A 102 -0.48 20.14 -27.56
C ASP A 102 -1.74 19.24 -27.56
N GLN A 103 -1.62 17.99 -27.10
CA GLN A 103 -2.74 17.09 -26.87
C GLN A 103 -2.88 16.72 -25.40
N ASP A 104 -4.12 16.80 -24.91
CA ASP A 104 -4.48 16.36 -23.57
C ASP A 104 -4.94 14.90 -23.58
N TYR A 105 -4.33 14.09 -22.71
CA TYR A 105 -4.74 12.72 -22.42
C TYR A 105 -5.28 12.65 -21.00
N ASP A 106 -6.52 12.21 -20.81
CA ASP A 106 -7.12 12.09 -19.50
C ASP A 106 -7.29 10.64 -19.02
N VAL A 107 -7.19 10.46 -17.70
CA VAL A 107 -7.58 9.25 -17.00
C VAL A 107 -8.73 9.59 -16.05
N SER A 108 -9.94 9.65 -16.61
CA SER A 108 -11.20 9.73 -15.84
C SER A 108 -11.55 8.44 -15.08
N TYR A 109 -12.32 8.60 -13.99
CA TYR A 109 -12.95 7.51 -13.23
C TYR A 109 -14.16 6.93 -13.99
N LEU A 110 -14.06 5.66 -14.39
CA LEU A 110 -15.03 4.90 -15.17
C LEU A 110 -15.33 3.55 -14.51
N PRO A 111 -16.27 3.48 -13.55
CA PRO A 111 -16.68 2.22 -12.95
C PRO A 111 -17.64 1.49 -13.91
N ALA A 112 -17.15 0.43 -14.56
CA ALA A 112 -17.85 -0.52 -15.45
C ALA A 112 -17.30 -0.50 -16.88
N GLU A 113 -17.79 0.40 -17.73
CA GLU A 113 -17.43 0.44 -19.15
C GLU A 113 -16.45 1.56 -19.46
N SER A 114 -15.50 1.29 -20.35
CA SER A 114 -14.59 2.31 -20.88
C SER A 114 -15.36 3.26 -21.80
N ASN A 115 -14.91 4.52 -21.86
CA ASN A 115 -15.37 5.51 -22.82
C ASN A 115 -14.70 5.36 -24.20
N THR A 116 -13.81 4.37 -24.36
CA THR A 116 -13.08 4.09 -25.61
C THR A 116 -13.04 2.58 -25.87
N GLY A 117 -12.87 2.20 -27.15
CA GLY A 117 -12.67 0.80 -27.53
C GLY A 117 -11.30 0.22 -27.16
N MET A 118 -10.40 1.01 -26.54
CA MET A 118 -9.10 0.51 -26.07
C MET A 118 -9.28 -0.66 -25.11
N PHE A 119 -8.43 -1.68 -25.25
CA PHE A 119 -8.49 -2.92 -24.47
C PHE A 119 -9.87 -3.61 -24.49
N GLY A 120 -10.61 -3.48 -25.60
CA GLY A 120 -11.92 -4.11 -25.75
C GLY A 120 -13.02 -3.47 -24.90
N GLY A 121 -12.92 -2.17 -24.60
CA GLY A 121 -13.89 -1.46 -23.75
C GLY A 121 -13.61 -1.60 -22.26
N ASN A 122 -12.46 -2.14 -21.88
CA ASN A 122 -12.16 -2.49 -20.52
C ASN A 122 -11.76 -1.28 -19.64
N SER A 123 -12.41 -1.12 -18.49
CA SER A 123 -12.16 -0.04 -17.51
C SER A 123 -11.52 -0.52 -16.20
N ASN A 124 -10.99 -1.75 -16.16
CA ASN A 124 -10.56 -2.45 -14.95
C ASN A 124 -9.75 -1.62 -13.96
N TRP A 125 -8.85 -0.77 -14.46
CA TRP A 125 -7.93 0.05 -13.67
C TRP A 125 -8.43 1.48 -13.41
N ARG A 126 -9.67 1.78 -13.82
CA ARG A 126 -10.29 3.12 -13.82
C ARG A 126 -11.47 3.25 -12.86
N GLY A 127 -11.59 2.38 -11.86
CA GLY A 127 -12.59 2.55 -10.80
C GLY A 127 -13.33 1.31 -10.30
N PRO A 128 -13.50 0.21 -11.07
CA PRO A 128 -14.13 -1.00 -10.58
C PRO A 128 -13.41 -1.60 -9.35
N VAL A 129 -14.14 -2.33 -8.52
CA VAL A 129 -13.57 -3.12 -7.43
C VAL A 129 -13.02 -4.43 -7.99
N TRP A 130 -11.76 -4.71 -7.67
CA TRP A 130 -11.04 -5.90 -8.15
C TRP A 130 -10.89 -6.91 -7.03
N MET A 131 -11.64 -8.02 -7.09
CA MET A 131 -11.65 -9.02 -6.02
C MET A 131 -10.26 -9.60 -5.71
N PRO A 132 -9.42 -10.02 -6.68
CA PRO A 132 -8.10 -10.55 -6.37
C PRO A 132 -7.18 -9.51 -5.68
N VAL A 133 -7.29 -8.24 -6.09
CA VAL A 133 -6.52 -7.14 -5.50
C VAL A 133 -6.99 -6.87 -4.07
N ASN A 134 -8.29 -6.92 -3.81
CA ASN A 134 -8.86 -6.77 -2.48
C ASN A 134 -8.38 -7.89 -1.54
N ALA A 135 -8.27 -9.12 -2.02
CA ALA A 135 -7.71 -10.23 -1.24
C ALA A 135 -6.24 -9.96 -0.85
N LEU A 136 -5.42 -9.43 -1.77
CA LEU A 136 -4.04 -9.03 -1.47
C LEU A 136 -3.97 -7.89 -0.45
N ILE A 137 -4.87 -6.91 -0.55
CA ILE A 137 -4.97 -5.79 0.39
C ILE A 137 -5.30 -6.30 1.79
N VAL A 138 -6.33 -7.15 1.93
CA VAL A 138 -6.69 -7.76 3.22
C VAL A 138 -5.52 -8.55 3.79
N ARG A 139 -4.83 -9.35 2.96
CA ARG A 139 -3.63 -10.08 3.40
C ARG A 139 -2.51 -9.14 3.87
N GLY A 140 -2.28 -8.04 3.15
CA GLY A 140 -1.30 -7.02 3.53
C GLY A 140 -1.66 -6.33 4.85
N LEU A 141 -2.94 -6.02 5.07
CA LEU A 141 -3.42 -5.41 6.32
C LEU A 141 -3.26 -6.36 7.51
N LEU A 142 -3.55 -7.65 7.33
CA LEU A 142 -3.30 -8.68 8.34
C LEU A 142 -1.81 -8.83 8.66
N ASN A 143 -0.95 -8.71 7.64
CA ASN A 143 0.49 -8.70 7.82
C ASN A 143 0.89 -7.49 8.69
N LEU A 144 0.45 -6.29 8.34
CA LEU A 144 0.68 -5.06 9.12
C LEU A 144 0.20 -5.20 10.57
N TYR A 145 -1.00 -5.74 10.78
CA TYR A 145 -1.53 -6.01 12.12
C TYR A 145 -0.62 -6.94 12.93
N SER A 146 -0.05 -7.99 12.31
CA SER A 146 0.85 -8.90 13.04
C SER A 146 2.18 -8.26 13.47
N PHE A 147 2.57 -7.14 12.85
CA PHE A 147 3.74 -6.33 13.23
C PHE A 147 3.42 -5.21 14.21
N TYR A 148 2.37 -4.40 13.95
CA TYR A 148 2.00 -3.25 14.78
C TYR A 148 1.15 -3.64 16.01
N GLY A 149 0.52 -4.82 15.99
CA GLY A 149 -0.45 -5.22 17.01
C GLY A 149 -1.74 -4.39 16.94
N MET A 150 -2.40 -4.19 18.08
CA MET A 150 -3.57 -3.31 18.21
C MET A 150 -3.22 -1.81 18.09
N THR A 151 -1.94 -1.47 18.10
CA THR A 151 -1.46 -0.10 18.03
C THR A 151 -1.20 0.26 16.56
N LEU A 152 -2.26 0.58 15.82
CA LEU A 152 -2.08 1.26 14.54
C LEU A 152 -1.49 2.66 14.77
N PRO A 153 -0.72 3.21 13.81
CA PRO A 153 -0.28 4.59 13.90
C PRO A 153 -1.50 5.50 14.11
N SER A 154 -1.39 6.45 15.05
CA SER A 154 -2.50 7.33 15.44
C SER A 154 -3.09 8.19 14.31
N SER A 155 -2.39 8.29 13.17
CA SER A 155 -2.83 9.01 11.98
C SER A 155 -3.71 8.18 11.04
N VAL A 156 -3.86 6.88 11.27
CA VAL A 156 -4.73 6.02 10.44
C VAL A 156 -6.19 6.18 10.90
N PRO A 157 -7.13 6.51 10.01
CA PRO A 157 -8.55 6.62 10.36
C PRO A 157 -9.04 5.31 10.99
N GLN A 158 -9.58 5.40 12.21
CA GLN A 158 -10.29 4.26 12.79
C GLN A 158 -11.64 4.17 12.10
N ALA A 159 -11.94 3.03 11.49
CA ALA A 159 -13.29 2.76 11.02
C ALA A 159 -14.24 2.89 12.23
N PRO A 160 -15.38 3.57 12.10
CA PRO A 160 -16.34 3.63 13.19
C PRO A 160 -16.77 2.20 13.52
N VAL A 161 -16.47 1.78 14.76
CA VAL A 161 -16.98 0.52 15.30
C VAL A 161 -18.46 0.73 15.55
N THR A 162 -19.30 0.49 14.55
CA THR A 162 -20.73 0.33 14.78
C THR A 162 -20.94 -1.02 15.45
N ALA A 163 -21.39 -0.96 16.71
CA ALA A 163 -21.84 -2.10 17.51
C ALA A 163 -23.11 -2.75 16.95
#